data_AF-A0AA43A501-F1
#
_entry.id   AF-A0AA43A501-F1
#
_cell.length_a   1.000
_cell.length_b   1.000
_cell.length_c   1.000
_cell.angle_alpha   90.00
_cell.angle_beta   90.00
_cell.angle_gamma   90.00
#
_symmetry.space_group_name_H-M   'P 1'
#
loop_
_entity.id
_entity.type
_entity.pdbx_description
1 polymer ?
#
loop_
_entity_poly.entity_id
_entity_poly.type
_entity_poly.pdbx_seq_one_letter_code
_entity_poly.pdbx_strand_id
1 'polypeptide(L)'
;MKKICLWGLVVLLSSLSGVALAHENHSEAQASGSANIYGDQLGTVILPFSCNETASKAAERGLALLHHMTYVGARAAFTETVETDPDSAIGYWG
;
A
#
# COMPACT_ATOMS: atom_id res chain seq x y z
N MET A 1 -15.22 -21.88 50.27
CA MET A 1 -15.62 -20.57 49.71
C MET A 1 -14.41 -19.75 49.25
N LYS A 2 -13.48 -19.34 50.14
CA LYS A 2 -12.28 -18.56 49.76
C LYS A 2 -11.39 -19.20 48.67
N LYS A 3 -11.20 -20.52 48.68
CA LYS A 3 -10.36 -21.24 47.71
C LYS A 3 -10.97 -21.32 46.30
N ILE A 4 -12.30 -21.29 46.20
CA ILE A 4 -13.06 -21.33 44.94
C ILE A 4 -12.99 -19.97 44.23
N CYS A 5 -13.08 -18.87 44.97
CA CYS A 5 -12.82 -17.53 44.43
C CYS A 5 -11.35 -17.37 43.98
N LEU A 6 -10.41 -17.95 44.73
CA LEU A 6 -8.98 -17.86 44.40
C LEU A 6 -8.66 -18.58 43.07
N TRP A 7 -9.24 -19.77 42.86
CA TRP A 7 -9.07 -20.51 41.61
C TRP A 7 -9.81 -19.87 40.43
N GLY A 8 -11.02 -19.33 40.67
CA GLY A 8 -11.76 -18.59 39.65
C GLY A 8 -10.99 -17.36 39.14
N LEU A 9 -10.34 -16.63 40.04
CA LEU A 9 -9.55 -15.44 39.70
C LEU A 9 -8.25 -15.78 38.95
N VAL A 10 -7.59 -16.89 39.28
CA VAL A 10 -6.40 -17.38 38.55
C VAL A 10 -6.76 -17.80 37.13
N VAL A 11 -7.88 -18.49 36.92
CA VAL A 11 -8.35 -18.88 35.58
C VAL A 11 -8.75 -17.64 34.75
N LEU A 12 -9.36 -16.63 35.37
CA LEU A 12 -9.77 -15.38 34.72
C LEU A 12 -8.59 -14.48 34.31
N LEU A 13 -7.49 -14.50 35.05
CA LEU A 13 -6.28 -13.72 34.72
C LEU A 13 -5.42 -14.41 33.66
N SER A 14 -5.47 -15.74 33.56
CA SER A 14 -4.67 -16.50 32.60
C SER A 14 -5.18 -16.40 31.15
N SER A 15 -6.40 -15.91 30.93
CA SER A 15 -7.00 -15.75 29.59
C SER A 15 -6.71 -14.39 28.93
N LEU A 16 -6.04 -13.45 29.59
CA LEU A 16 -5.80 -12.10 29.05
C LEU A 16 -4.47 -11.91 28.28
N SER A 17 -3.63 -12.94 28.13
CA SER A 17 -2.30 -12.81 27.50
C SER A 17 -2.23 -13.20 26.00
N GLY A 18 -3.37 -13.31 25.31
CA GLY A 18 -3.46 -13.95 23.99
C GLY A 18 -3.64 -13.06 22.76
N VAL A 19 -3.52 -11.73 22.82
CA VAL A 19 -3.67 -10.88 21.61
C VAL A 19 -2.42 -10.04 21.39
N ALA A 20 -1.33 -10.69 21.01
CA ALA A 20 -0.20 -10.03 20.37
C ALA A 20 0.15 -10.84 19.12
N LEU A 21 0.20 -10.16 17.98
CA LEU A 21 0.50 -10.63 16.62
C LEU A 21 -0.71 -11.09 15.78
N ALA A 22 -1.51 -10.13 15.34
CA ALA A 22 -2.09 -10.19 14.00
C ALA A 22 -1.61 -8.96 13.22
N HIS A 23 -0.31 -8.94 12.88
CA HIS A 23 0.10 -8.20 11.68
C HIS A 23 0.09 -9.25 10.57
N GLU A 24 -1.05 -9.33 9.89
CA GLU A 24 -1.16 -10.14 8.69
C GLU A 24 -0.11 -9.62 7.71
N ASN A 25 0.82 -10.49 7.33
CA ASN A 25 1.79 -10.18 6.31
C ASN A 25 1.00 -10.04 5.00
N HIS A 26 0.58 -8.82 4.65
CA HIS A 26 0.06 -8.46 3.34
C HIS A 26 1.20 -8.48 2.31
N SER A 27 1.95 -9.58 2.27
CA SER A 27 2.88 -9.88 1.20
C SER A 27 2.10 -10.50 0.07
N GLU A 28 2.32 -9.93 -1.12
CA GLU A 28 1.88 -10.43 -2.42
C GLU A 28 0.44 -10.06 -2.83
N ALA A 29 0.13 -8.76 -2.83
CA ALA A 29 -0.61 -8.26 -3.99
C ALA A 29 0.32 -8.47 -5.20
N GLN A 30 0.08 -9.58 -5.91
CA GLN A 30 0.78 -9.96 -7.13
C GLN A 30 0.91 -8.73 -8.01
N ALA A 31 2.13 -8.48 -8.51
CA ALA A 31 2.41 -7.49 -9.54
C ALA A 31 1.78 -7.98 -10.86
N SER A 32 0.45 -8.09 -10.90
CA SER A 32 -0.33 -8.30 -12.11
C SER A 32 -0.36 -6.96 -12.81
N GLY A 33 0.50 -6.81 -13.80
CA GLY A 33 0.73 -5.56 -14.51
C GLY A 33 -0.54 -4.92 -15.06
N SER A 34 -0.51 -3.59 -15.18
CA SER A 34 -1.38 -2.65 -15.93
C SER A 34 -2.90 -2.76 -15.80
N ALA A 35 -3.45 -3.88 -15.31
CA ALA A 35 -4.87 -4.05 -15.09
C ALA A 35 -5.34 -2.96 -14.13
N ASN A 36 -6.37 -2.22 -14.52
CA ASN A 36 -6.90 -1.09 -13.76
C ASN A 36 -7.76 -1.59 -12.58
N ILE A 37 -7.13 -2.31 -11.66
CA ILE A 37 -7.76 -2.90 -10.48
C ILE A 37 -8.03 -1.85 -9.38
N TYR A 38 -7.46 -0.65 -9.54
CA TYR A 38 -7.60 0.48 -8.63
C TYR A 38 -8.66 1.50 -9.08
N GLY A 39 -9.26 1.30 -10.26
CA GLY A 39 -10.22 2.22 -10.86
C GLY A 39 -9.60 3.54 -11.33
N ASP A 40 -10.45 4.42 -11.85
CA ASP A 40 -10.05 5.74 -12.40
C ASP A 40 -10.47 6.92 -11.53
N GLN A 41 -11.25 6.67 -10.48
CA GLN A 41 -11.74 7.73 -9.59
C GLN A 41 -10.69 8.07 -8.51
N LEU A 42 -9.49 8.42 -8.96
CA LEU A 42 -8.31 8.73 -8.14
C LEU A 42 -8.09 10.25 -7.98
N GLY A 43 -8.97 11.07 -8.56
CA GLY A 43 -8.76 12.50 -8.73
C GLY A 43 -7.83 12.83 -9.89
N THR A 44 -7.40 14.08 -9.97
CA THR A 44 -6.52 14.58 -11.03
C THR A 44 -5.26 15.17 -10.41
N VAL A 45 -4.10 14.72 -10.88
CA VAL A 45 -2.79 15.31 -10.59
C VAL A 45 -2.30 15.94 -11.88
N ILE A 46 -1.86 17.19 -11.84
CA ILE A 46 -1.25 17.87 -12.98
C ILE A 46 0.07 18.44 -12.48
N LEU A 47 1.18 17.93 -13.00
CA LEU A 47 2.52 18.37 -12.61
C LEU A 47 3.42 18.52 -13.84
N PRO A 48 4.15 19.65 -13.96
CA PRO A 48 5.07 19.84 -15.06
C PRO A 48 6.35 19.04 -14.80
N PHE A 49 6.36 17.78 -15.19
CA PHE A 49 7.59 17.00 -15.21
C PHE A 49 8.41 17.29 -16.47
N SER A 50 9.72 17.09 -16.39
CA SER A 50 10.61 17.16 -17.56
C SER A 50 10.56 15.90 -18.43
N CYS A 51 9.62 15.00 -18.18
CA CYS A 51 9.46 13.73 -18.87
C CYS A 51 8.79 13.91 -20.23
N ASN A 52 8.86 12.88 -21.07
CA ASN A 52 7.94 12.78 -22.20
C ASN A 52 6.46 12.64 -21.76
N GLU A 53 5.54 12.80 -22.70
CA GLU A 53 4.10 12.84 -22.41
C GLU A 53 3.57 11.54 -21.80
N THR A 54 4.03 10.38 -22.28
CA THR A 54 3.60 9.08 -21.78
C THR A 54 4.08 8.86 -20.34
N ALA A 55 5.36 9.12 -20.08
CA ALA A 55 5.95 9.01 -18.75
C ALA A 55 5.30 9.97 -17.74
N SER A 56 4.95 11.18 -18.19
CA SER A 56 4.23 12.17 -17.37
C SER A 56 2.85 11.65 -16.93
N LYS A 57 2.07 11.08 -17.84
CA LYS A 57 0.75 10.49 -17.52
C LYS A 57 0.87 9.33 -16.53
N ALA A 58 1.87 8.47 -16.71
CA ALA A 58 2.14 7.38 -15.78
C ALA A 58 2.53 7.90 -14.38
N ALA A 59 3.38 8.94 -14.32
CA ALA A 59 3.79 9.55 -13.07
C ALA A 59 2.63 10.25 -12.34
N GLU A 60 1.78 10.99 -13.07
CA GLU A 60 0.56 11.59 -12.53
C GLU A 60 -0.38 10.54 -11.93
N ARG A 61 -0.55 9.41 -12.63
CA ARG A 61 -1.32 8.27 -12.10
C ARG A 61 -0.68 7.68 -10.84
N GLY A 62 0.65 7.48 -10.83
CA GLY A 62 1.39 6.99 -9.67
C GLY A 62 1.17 7.85 -8.43
N LEU A 63 1.20 9.17 -8.60
CA LEU A 63 0.91 10.13 -7.52
C LEU A 63 -0.54 10.08 -7.04
N ALA A 64 -1.50 9.97 -7.96
CA ALA A 64 -2.91 9.83 -7.60
C ALA A 64 -3.17 8.53 -6.80
N LEU A 65 -2.51 7.44 -7.18
CA LEU A 65 -2.54 6.15 -6.49
C LEU A 65 -1.91 6.23 -5.09
N LEU A 66 -0.80 6.95 -4.93
CA LEU A 66 -0.20 7.20 -3.62
C LEU A 66 -1.14 7.98 -2.71
N HIS A 67 -1.87 8.97 -3.23
CA HIS A 67 -2.88 9.70 -2.45
C HIS A 67 -4.03 8.79 -1.99
N HIS A 68 -4.32 7.71 -2.72
CA HIS A 68 -5.32 6.70 -2.36
C HIS A 68 -4.75 5.53 -1.55
N MET A 69 -3.50 5.62 -1.09
CA MET A 69 -2.80 4.57 -0.31
C MET A 69 -2.68 3.22 -1.05
N THR A 70 -2.63 3.25 -2.39
CA THR A 70 -2.52 2.06 -3.24
C THR A 70 -1.08 1.81 -3.70
N TYR A 71 -0.20 1.48 -2.76
CA TYR A 71 1.25 1.46 -2.99
C TYR A 71 1.73 0.49 -4.08
N VAL A 72 1.06 -0.67 -4.23
CA VAL A 72 1.43 -1.64 -5.27
C VAL A 72 1.09 -1.11 -6.67
N GLY A 73 -0.05 -0.44 -6.82
CA GLY A 73 -0.41 0.23 -8.06
C GLY A 73 0.49 1.42 -8.37
N ALA A 74 0.80 2.23 -7.35
CA ALA A 74 1.72 3.34 -7.50
C ALA A 74 3.09 2.87 -8.01
N ARG A 75 3.69 1.85 -7.39
CA ARG A 75 4.97 1.26 -7.83
C ARG A 75 4.91 0.79 -9.28
N ALA A 76 3.81 0.17 -9.70
CA ALA A 76 3.64 -0.24 -11.10
C ALA A 76 3.61 0.96 -12.06
N ALA A 77 2.91 2.04 -11.71
CA ALA A 77 2.85 3.25 -12.51
C ALA A 77 4.21 3.97 -12.60
N PHE A 78 4.97 4.03 -11.50
CA PHE A 78 6.34 4.59 -11.53
C PHE A 78 7.32 3.71 -12.31
N THR A 79 7.14 2.38 -12.28
CA THR A 79 7.89 1.47 -13.16
C THR A 79 7.62 1.78 -14.63
N GLU A 80 6.35 1.98 -15.02
CA GLU A 80 5.98 2.39 -16.38
C GLU A 80 6.57 3.75 -16.76
N THR A 81 6.65 4.71 -15.83
CA THR A 81 7.35 5.99 -16.06
C THR A 81 8.81 5.76 -16.44
N VAL A 82 9.53 4.88 -15.75
CA VAL A 82 10.95 4.57 -16.06
C VAL A 82 11.08 3.78 -17.37
N GLU A 83 10.18 2.84 -17.64
CA GLU A 83 10.19 2.07 -18.90
C GLU A 83 9.95 2.96 -20.12
N THR A 84 9.11 3.98 -19.97
CA THR A 84 8.75 4.91 -21.06
C THR A 84 9.69 6.10 -21.18
N ASP A 85 10.34 6.51 -20.09
CA ASP A 85 11.35 7.56 -20.04
C ASP A 85 12.40 7.29 -18.95
N PRO A 86 13.51 6.60 -19.28
CA PRO A 86 14.53 6.27 -18.30
C PRO A 86 15.24 7.49 -17.68
N ASP A 87 15.19 8.66 -18.33
CA ASP A 87 15.78 9.91 -17.84
C ASP A 87 14.81 10.69 -16.92
N SER A 88 13.58 10.21 -16.77
CA SER A 88 12.57 10.76 -15.87
C SER A 88 12.94 10.53 -14.40
N ALA A 89 13.46 11.57 -13.74
CA ALA A 89 13.79 11.52 -12.32
C ALA A 89 12.59 11.15 -11.42
N ILE A 90 11.38 11.59 -11.78
CA ILE A 90 10.18 11.31 -11.00
C ILE A 90 9.81 9.82 -11.02
N GLY A 91 10.18 9.08 -12.09
CA GLY A 91 9.97 7.64 -12.19
C GLY A 91 10.68 6.84 -11.09
N TYR A 92 11.80 7.34 -10.55
CA TYR A 92 12.57 6.68 -9.50
C TYR A 92 12.18 7.09 -8.07
N TRP A 93 11.22 7.99 -7.92
CA TRP A 93 10.82 8.48 -6.59
C TRP A 93 9.86 7.53 -5.85
N GLY A 94 9.10 6.69 -6.57
CA GLY A 94 8.01 5.86 -6.01
C GLY A 94 8.17 4.36 -6.14
#